data_AF-A0A0M2SSK6-F1
#
_entry.id   AF-A0A0M2SSK6-F1
#
_cell.length_a   1.000
_cell.length_b   1.000
_cell.length_c   1.000
_cell.angle_alpha   90.00
_cell.angle_beta   90.00
_cell.angle_gamma   90.00
#
_symmetry.space_group_name_H-M   'P 1'
#
loop_
_entity.id
_entity.type
_entity.pdbx_description
1 polymer ?
#
loop_
_entity_poly.entity_id
_entity_poly.type
_entity_poly.pdbx_seq_one_letter_code
_entity_poly.pdbx_strand_id
1 'polypeptide(L)'
;FAPELPVSSTLTAILVWVSIGLLLIPYHLPAKAAAAILIGLFIQSTFVHGLFYMLDYGFYISIFTVILIARTRFEQIGFPFLYLGTGLSLCWVAVEKWVYPSMSLDIVASHSVPTFGFEPALFIVMAAFIEFIVGYLLVVGILNRVLGLVVTIIFIMTTMLFGMTEIIGHFMVHVVLLIFIIEGVSFYNPPIKMHKTKMDQFIFVFLNFIFVLSTFVLIYYRFA
;
A
#
# COMPACT_ATOMS: atom_id res chain seq x y z
N PHE A 1 -1.01 -7.90 -11.81
CA PHE A 1 -0.04 -7.02 -12.52
C PHE A 1 -0.57 -5.61 -12.33
N ALA A 2 0.18 -4.70 -11.70
CA ALA A 2 -0.32 -3.33 -11.53
C ALA A 2 -0.44 -2.67 -12.93
N PRO A 3 -1.54 -1.97 -13.22
CA PRO A 3 -1.79 -1.47 -14.57
C PRO A 3 -0.82 -0.36 -15.02
N GLU A 4 0.00 -0.59 -16.06
CA GLU A 4 1.02 0.38 -16.48
C GLU A 4 0.46 1.78 -16.79
N LEU A 5 1.12 2.83 -16.28
CA LEU A 5 0.80 4.23 -16.56
C LEU A 5 1.71 4.78 -17.66
N PRO A 6 1.33 4.70 -18.95
CA PRO A 6 2.17 5.20 -20.03
C PRO A 6 2.28 6.73 -19.97
N VAL A 7 3.51 7.24 -20.04
CA VAL A 7 3.76 8.68 -20.14
C VAL A 7 3.48 9.12 -21.58
N SER A 8 2.28 9.62 -21.82
CA SER A 8 1.80 10.00 -23.16
C SER A 8 2.12 11.43 -23.57
N SER A 9 2.38 12.33 -22.61
CA SER A 9 2.61 13.76 -22.84
C SER A 9 4.03 14.18 -22.48
N THR A 10 4.66 14.96 -23.37
CA THR A 10 5.97 15.59 -23.13
C THR A 10 5.96 16.44 -21.86
N LEU A 11 4.84 17.11 -21.55
CA LEU A 11 4.71 17.91 -20.34
C LEU A 11 4.78 17.02 -19.08
N THR A 12 4.07 15.88 -19.09
CA THR A 12 4.12 14.90 -18.00
C THR A 12 5.53 14.38 -17.80
N ALA A 13 6.24 14.04 -18.89
CA ALA A 13 7.62 13.60 -18.82
C ALA A 13 8.54 14.67 -18.19
N ILE A 14 8.42 15.93 -18.61
CA ILE A 14 9.18 17.05 -18.05
C ILE A 14 8.89 17.20 -16.55
N LEU A 15 7.61 17.19 -16.15
CA LEU A 15 7.23 17.34 -14.74
C LEU A 15 7.74 16.19 -13.87
N VAL A 16 7.76 14.95 -14.38
CA VAL A 16 8.37 13.80 -13.70
C VAL A 16 9.87 14.01 -13.53
N TRP A 17 10.61 14.38 -14.58
CA TRP A 17 12.05 14.64 -14.49
C TRP A 17 12.39 15.80 -13.55
N VAL A 18 11.60 16.87 -13.57
CA VAL A 18 11.72 17.99 -12.62
C VAL A 18 11.50 17.50 -11.19
N SER A 19 10.48 16.67 -10.95
CA SER A 19 10.19 16.11 -9.62
C SER A 19 11.35 15.25 -9.12
N ILE A 20 11.95 14.42 -9.98
CA ILE A 20 13.15 13.63 -9.65
C ILE A 20 14.31 14.56 -9.26
N GLY A 21 14.61 15.57 -10.10
CA GLY A 21 15.67 16.53 -9.82
C GLY A 21 15.49 17.27 -8.50
N LEU A 22 14.25 17.65 -8.18
CA LEU A 22 13.91 18.30 -6.92
C LEU A 22 14.04 17.37 -5.70
N LEU A 23 13.69 16.08 -5.82
CA LEU A 23 13.83 15.09 -4.74
C LEU A 23 15.28 14.72 -4.44
N LEU A 24 16.19 14.84 -5.42
CA LEU A 24 17.62 14.58 -5.21
C LEU A 24 18.31 15.70 -4.39
N ILE A 25 17.72 16.89 -4.32
CA ILE A 25 18.27 17.98 -3.51
C ILE A 25 17.92 17.68 -2.04
N PRO A 26 18.91 17.54 -1.12
CA PRO A 26 18.68 17.19 0.28
C PRO A 26 18.17 18.39 1.09
N TYR A 27 17.10 19.03 0.63
CA TYR A 27 16.47 20.19 1.25
C TYR A 27 14.95 20.10 1.17
N HIS A 28 14.27 20.53 2.23
CA HIS A 28 12.84 20.29 2.41
C HIS A 28 11.93 21.10 1.46
N LEU A 29 12.34 22.29 1.01
CA LEU A 29 11.53 23.08 0.07
C LEU A 29 11.43 22.41 -1.32
N PRO A 30 12.54 22.00 -1.97
CA PRO A 30 12.51 21.21 -3.19
C PRO A 30 11.67 19.93 -3.07
N ALA A 31 11.82 19.20 -1.97
CA ALA A 31 11.04 17.99 -1.73
C ALA A 31 9.52 18.26 -1.67
N LYS A 32 9.10 19.35 -1.02
CA LYS A 32 7.69 19.79 -1.01
C LYS A 32 7.19 20.20 -2.38
N ALA A 33 8.00 20.92 -3.15
CA ALA A 33 7.65 21.30 -4.51
C ALA A 33 7.48 20.06 -5.40
N ALA A 34 8.38 19.07 -5.29
CA ALA A 34 8.25 17.79 -5.98
C ALA A 34 6.98 17.05 -5.58
N ALA A 35 6.69 16.95 -4.28
CA ALA A 35 5.48 16.31 -3.78
C ALA A 35 4.20 16.97 -4.32
N ALA A 36 4.16 18.30 -4.39
CA ALA A 36 3.04 19.03 -4.97
C ALA A 36 2.87 18.73 -6.48
N ILE A 37 3.96 18.65 -7.23
CA ILE A 37 3.92 18.25 -8.66
C ILE A 37 3.40 16.81 -8.79
N LEU A 38 3.91 15.89 -7.98
CA LEU A 38 3.51 14.47 -8.01
C LEU A 38 2.04 14.28 -7.63
N ILE A 39 1.52 15.02 -6.66
CA ILE A 39 0.07 15.03 -6.34
C ILE A 39 -0.72 15.57 -7.53
N GLY A 40 -0.27 16.65 -8.17
CA GLY A 40 -0.92 17.18 -9.38
C GLY A 40 -0.95 16.16 -10.52
N LEU A 41 0.15 15.45 -10.76
CA LEU A 41 0.24 14.38 -11.75
C LEU A 41 -0.66 13.19 -11.40
N PHE A 42 -0.72 12.80 -10.12
CA PHE A 42 -1.60 11.73 -9.65
C PHE A 42 -3.08 12.08 -9.88
N ILE A 43 -3.47 13.32 -9.56
CA ILE A 43 -4.83 13.82 -9.80
C ILE A 43 -5.14 13.82 -11.30
N GLN A 44 -4.23 14.33 -12.13
CA GLN A 44 -4.38 14.31 -13.59
C GLN A 44 -4.56 12.87 -14.10
N SER A 45 -3.71 11.95 -13.65
CA SER A 45 -3.77 10.52 -14.02
C SER A 45 -5.11 9.90 -13.59
N THR A 46 -5.62 10.26 -12.40
CA THR A 46 -6.95 9.85 -11.92
C THR A 46 -8.08 10.31 -12.83
N PHE A 47 -8.01 11.52 -13.39
CA PHE A 47 -9.01 11.99 -14.35
C PHE A 47 -8.93 11.27 -15.70
N VAL A 48 -7.75 10.80 -16.11
CA VAL A 48 -7.54 10.13 -17.40
C VAL A 48 -7.89 8.64 -17.34
N HIS A 49 -7.42 7.93 -16.29
CA HIS A 49 -7.55 6.47 -16.16
C HIS A 49 -8.75 6.05 -15.29
N GLY A 50 -9.32 6.99 -14.52
CA GLY A 50 -10.42 6.73 -13.60
C GLY A 50 -9.94 6.39 -12.19
N LEU A 51 -10.84 6.61 -11.22
CA LEU A 51 -10.54 6.42 -9.80
C LEU A 51 -10.21 4.97 -9.46
N PHE A 52 -11.00 4.01 -9.98
CA PHE A 52 -10.83 2.59 -9.69
C PHE A 52 -9.44 2.08 -10.07
N TYR A 53 -8.96 2.45 -11.26
CA TYR A 53 -7.62 2.11 -11.76
C TYR A 53 -6.50 2.70 -10.90
N MET A 54 -6.70 3.91 -10.37
CA MET A 54 -5.70 4.58 -9.55
C MET A 54 -5.66 4.08 -8.10
N LEU A 55 -6.62 3.25 -7.66
CA LEU A 55 -6.60 2.67 -6.31
C LEU A 55 -5.45 1.69 -6.11
N ASP A 56 -4.98 1.01 -7.16
CA ASP A 56 -3.75 0.20 -7.14
C ASP A 56 -2.51 1.04 -6.79
N TYR A 57 -2.55 2.34 -7.12
CA TYR A 57 -1.50 3.32 -6.84
C TYR A 57 -1.75 4.12 -5.56
N GLY A 58 -2.77 3.74 -4.77
CA GLY A 58 -3.22 4.50 -3.62
C GLY A 58 -2.13 4.81 -2.60
N PHE A 59 -1.18 3.92 -2.34
CA PHE A 59 -0.13 4.17 -1.34
C PHE A 59 0.80 5.36 -1.70
N TYR A 60 0.93 5.70 -2.99
CA TYR A 60 1.76 6.84 -3.42
C TYR A 60 1.20 8.18 -2.91
N ILE A 61 -0.14 8.31 -2.76
CA ILE A 61 -0.73 9.53 -2.20
C ILE A 61 -0.25 9.77 -0.77
N SER A 62 -0.04 8.70 0.00
CA SER A 62 0.47 8.77 1.36
C SER A 62 1.92 9.22 1.39
N ILE A 63 2.76 8.68 0.49
CA ILE A 63 4.15 9.12 0.37
C ILE A 63 4.22 10.60 0.01
N PHE A 64 3.50 11.04 -1.01
CA PHE A 64 3.55 12.44 -1.45
C PHE A 64 3.04 13.38 -0.35
N THR A 65 1.97 12.99 0.35
CA THR A 65 1.43 13.76 1.46
C THR A 65 2.43 13.89 2.61
N VAL A 66 3.12 12.81 2.99
CA VAL A 66 4.15 12.83 4.03
C VAL A 66 5.29 13.79 3.67
N ILE A 67 5.77 13.74 2.43
CA ILE A 67 6.82 14.65 1.95
C ILE A 67 6.33 16.10 1.98
N LEU A 68 5.08 16.35 1.57
CA LEU A 68 4.49 17.69 1.53
C LEU A 68 4.37 18.33 2.92
N ILE A 69 3.96 17.54 3.93
CA ILE A 69 3.73 18.04 5.29
C ILE A 69 4.97 17.99 6.19
N ALA A 70 6.10 17.47 5.71
CA ALA A 70 7.36 17.41 6.46
C ALA A 70 7.78 18.80 6.97
N ARG A 71 8.35 18.91 8.18
CA ARG A 71 8.71 20.20 8.81
C ARG A 71 7.56 21.21 8.88
N THR A 72 6.33 20.73 9.09
CA THR A 72 5.17 21.60 9.35
C THR A 72 4.48 21.19 10.64
N ARG A 73 3.49 21.97 11.09
CA ARG A 73 2.64 21.61 12.24
C ARG A 73 1.91 20.26 12.09
N PHE A 74 1.79 19.75 10.87
CA PHE A 74 1.11 18.49 10.55
C PHE A 74 2.07 17.30 10.44
N GLU A 75 3.36 17.47 10.68
CA GLU A 75 4.34 16.38 10.58
C GLU A 75 3.99 15.16 11.47
N GLN A 76 3.33 15.41 12.61
CA GLN A 76 2.89 14.35 13.53
C GLN A 76 1.87 13.38 12.93
N ILE A 77 1.08 13.80 11.93
CA ILE A 77 0.10 12.93 11.25
C ILE A 77 0.69 12.20 10.04
N GLY A 78 1.94 12.51 9.66
CA GLY A 78 2.59 11.92 8.48
C GLY A 78 2.76 10.41 8.59
N PHE A 79 3.40 9.94 9.67
CA PHE A 79 3.58 8.51 9.88
C PHE A 79 2.25 7.74 9.97
N PRO A 80 1.25 8.17 10.77
CA PRO A 80 -0.08 7.55 10.73
C PRO A 80 -0.69 7.47 9.33
N PHE A 81 -0.55 8.53 8.53
CA PHE A 81 -1.06 8.54 7.16
C PHE A 81 -0.33 7.56 6.23
N LEU A 82 0.97 7.35 6.47
CA LEU A 82 1.76 6.35 5.75
C LEU A 82 1.32 4.93 6.11
N TYR A 83 1.13 4.62 7.39
CA TYR A 83 0.60 3.33 7.84
C TYR A 83 -0.79 3.03 7.26
N LEU A 84 -1.69 4.02 7.32
CA LEU A 84 -3.04 3.89 6.77
C LEU A 84 -3.00 3.65 5.25
N GLY A 85 -2.23 4.44 4.50
CA GLY A 85 -2.14 4.29 3.04
C GLY A 85 -1.56 2.96 2.61
N THR A 86 -0.45 2.53 3.23
CA THR A 86 0.18 1.25 2.93
C THR A 86 -0.73 0.08 3.32
N GLY A 87 -1.35 0.13 4.50
CA GLY A 87 -2.27 -0.91 4.96
C GLY A 87 -3.51 -1.03 4.07
N LEU A 88 -4.14 0.08 3.71
CA LEU A 88 -5.30 0.09 2.81
C LEU A 88 -4.95 -0.40 1.40
N SER A 89 -3.75 -0.07 0.90
CA SER A 89 -3.27 -0.56 -0.39
C SER A 89 -3.01 -2.07 -0.39
N LEU A 90 -2.48 -2.63 0.71
CA LEU A 90 -2.36 -4.09 0.85
C LEU A 90 -3.74 -4.77 0.92
N CYS A 91 -4.70 -4.18 1.65
CA CYS A 91 -6.07 -4.67 1.66
C CYS A 91 -6.70 -4.64 0.26
N TRP A 92 -6.40 -3.61 -0.55
CA TRP A 92 -6.89 -3.47 -1.91
C TRP A 92 -6.46 -4.64 -2.79
N VAL A 93 -5.14 -4.86 -2.89
CA VAL A 93 -4.55 -5.94 -3.71
C VAL A 93 -4.95 -7.33 -3.19
N ALA A 94 -5.18 -7.48 -1.88
CA ALA A 94 -5.71 -8.72 -1.33
C ALA A 94 -7.15 -9.01 -1.83
N VAL A 95 -8.04 -8.00 -1.85
CA VAL A 95 -9.40 -8.19 -2.39
C VAL A 95 -9.37 -8.43 -3.90
N GLU A 96 -8.44 -7.80 -4.63
CA GLU A 96 -8.22 -8.06 -6.05
C GLU A 96 -8.04 -9.56 -6.33
N LYS A 97 -7.24 -10.25 -5.50
CA LYS A 97 -6.96 -11.69 -5.63
C LYS A 97 -8.18 -12.56 -5.40
N TRP A 98 -9.18 -12.10 -4.64
CA TRP A 98 -10.45 -12.81 -4.49
C TRP A 98 -11.38 -12.59 -5.68
N VAL A 99 -11.41 -11.37 -6.22
CA VAL A 99 -12.32 -11.00 -7.32
C VAL A 99 -11.79 -11.51 -8.67
N TYR A 100 -10.47 -11.47 -8.87
CA TYR A 100 -9.77 -11.88 -10.09
C TYR A 100 -8.67 -12.92 -9.82
N PRO A 101 -9.03 -14.12 -9.33
CA PRO A 101 -8.05 -15.15 -8.96
C PRO A 101 -7.27 -15.70 -10.17
N SER A 102 -7.82 -15.61 -11.39
CA SER A 102 -7.17 -16.07 -12.63
C SER A 102 -5.80 -15.42 -12.85
N MET A 103 -5.68 -14.12 -12.60
CA MET A 103 -4.40 -13.41 -12.73
C MET A 103 -3.32 -13.98 -11.81
N SER A 104 -3.69 -14.41 -10.61
CA SER A 104 -2.77 -15.02 -9.65
C SER A 104 -2.49 -16.49 -9.96
N LEU A 105 -3.46 -17.21 -10.54
CA LEU A 105 -3.28 -18.59 -11.00
C LEU A 105 -2.21 -18.68 -12.09
N ASP A 106 -2.22 -17.73 -13.03
CA ASP A 106 -1.21 -17.67 -14.09
C ASP A 106 0.20 -17.46 -13.51
N ILE A 107 0.34 -16.65 -12.46
CA ILE A 107 1.62 -16.45 -11.74
C ILE A 107 2.08 -17.75 -11.08
N VAL A 108 1.17 -18.46 -10.38
CA VAL A 108 1.50 -19.73 -9.73
C VAL A 108 1.97 -20.77 -10.75
N ALA A 109 1.29 -20.86 -11.89
CA ALA A 109 1.64 -21.79 -12.96
C ALA A 109 2.96 -21.43 -13.66
N SER A 110 3.16 -20.16 -14.00
CA SER A 110 4.34 -19.68 -14.74
C SER A 110 5.63 -19.67 -13.91
N HIS A 111 5.54 -19.34 -12.63
CA HIS A 111 6.69 -19.28 -11.73
C HIS A 111 6.83 -20.52 -10.83
N SER A 112 5.99 -21.55 -11.01
CA SER A 112 6.00 -22.78 -10.21
C SER A 112 6.01 -22.51 -8.69
N VAL A 113 5.14 -21.58 -8.26
CA VAL A 113 5.09 -21.12 -6.86
C VAL A 113 4.71 -22.30 -5.95
N PRO A 114 5.44 -22.55 -4.85
CA PRO A 114 5.13 -23.65 -3.95
C PRO A 114 3.77 -23.42 -3.25
N THR A 115 2.79 -24.27 -3.57
CA THR A 115 1.45 -24.23 -2.96
C THR A 115 1.31 -25.12 -1.73
N PHE A 116 2.41 -25.72 -1.24
CA PHE A 116 2.45 -26.57 -0.05
C PHE A 116 1.44 -27.73 -0.06
N GLY A 117 1.14 -28.29 -1.23
CA GLY A 117 0.18 -29.39 -1.40
C GLY A 117 -1.28 -28.96 -1.52
N PHE A 118 -1.57 -27.65 -1.46
CA PHE A 118 -2.88 -27.12 -1.75
C PHE A 118 -3.10 -26.94 -3.26
N GLU A 119 -4.38 -27.02 -3.68
CA GLU A 119 -4.78 -26.58 -5.01
C GLU A 119 -4.44 -25.09 -5.20
N PRO A 120 -3.88 -24.67 -6.36
CA PRO A 120 -3.48 -23.28 -6.61
C PRO A 120 -4.57 -22.24 -6.30
N ALA A 121 -5.82 -22.51 -6.67
CA ALA A 121 -6.94 -21.58 -6.43
C ALA A 121 -7.19 -21.40 -4.92
N LEU A 122 -7.20 -22.50 -4.17
CA LEU A 122 -7.36 -22.46 -2.70
C LEU A 122 -6.19 -21.75 -2.03
N PHE A 123 -4.95 -22.02 -2.48
CA PHE A 123 -3.76 -21.36 -1.99
C PHE A 123 -3.84 -19.83 -2.16
N ILE A 124 -4.28 -19.34 -3.32
CA ILE A 124 -4.43 -17.91 -3.60
C ILE A 124 -5.46 -17.27 -2.67
N VAL A 125 -6.61 -17.91 -2.46
CA VAL A 125 -7.67 -17.38 -1.56
C VAL A 125 -7.16 -17.27 -0.12
N MET A 126 -6.41 -18.28 0.36
CA MET A 126 -5.80 -18.23 1.69
C MET A 126 -4.71 -17.16 1.80
N ALA A 127 -3.87 -17.03 0.77
CA ALA A 127 -2.82 -16.00 0.73
C ALA A 127 -3.41 -14.59 0.75
N ALA A 128 -4.46 -14.35 -0.05
CA ALA A 128 -5.22 -13.10 -0.06
C ALA A 128 -5.85 -12.79 1.31
N PHE A 129 -6.38 -13.80 2.01
CA PHE A 129 -6.90 -13.60 3.36
C PHE A 129 -5.83 -13.18 4.36
N ILE A 130 -4.64 -13.81 4.33
CA ILE A 130 -3.52 -13.45 5.19
C ILE A 130 -3.03 -12.03 4.87
N GLU A 131 -2.90 -11.69 3.58
CA GLU A 131 -2.50 -10.35 3.13
C GLU A 131 -3.49 -9.27 3.59
N PHE A 132 -4.80 -9.54 3.48
CA PHE A 132 -5.83 -8.63 3.97
C PHE A 132 -5.72 -8.41 5.49
N ILE A 133 -5.49 -9.47 6.27
CA ILE A 133 -5.27 -9.35 7.72
C ILE A 133 -4.03 -8.51 8.02
N VAL A 134 -2.92 -8.76 7.32
CA VAL A 134 -1.67 -8.01 7.52
C VAL A 134 -1.87 -6.53 7.18
N GLY A 135 -2.52 -6.22 6.05
CA GLY A 135 -2.88 -4.85 5.67
C GLY A 135 -3.78 -4.19 6.71
N TYR A 136 -4.80 -4.90 7.19
CA TYR A 136 -5.73 -4.39 8.19
C TYR A 136 -5.04 -4.10 9.54
N LEU A 137 -4.16 -4.98 10.00
CA LEU A 137 -3.43 -4.76 11.25
C LEU A 137 -2.52 -3.53 11.15
N LEU A 138 -1.95 -3.25 9.98
CA LEU A 138 -1.22 -2.00 9.71
C LEU A 138 -2.14 -0.76 9.75
N VAL A 139 -3.35 -0.85 9.19
CA VAL A 139 -4.36 0.23 9.26
C VAL A 139 -4.72 0.56 10.71
N VAL A 140 -4.91 -0.46 11.54
CA VAL A 140 -5.25 -0.29 12.95
C VAL A 140 -4.04 0.12 13.80
N GLY A 141 -2.82 -0.09 13.30
CA GLY A 141 -1.58 0.27 13.97
C GLY A 141 -1.14 -0.74 15.05
N ILE A 142 -1.48 -2.02 14.88
CA ILE A 142 -1.11 -3.12 15.77
C ILE A 142 0.10 -3.85 15.19
N LEU A 143 1.11 -4.16 16.03
CA LEU A 143 2.28 -4.95 15.64
C LEU A 143 3.13 -4.35 14.49
N ASN A 144 3.08 -3.04 14.27
CA ASN A 144 3.75 -2.35 13.14
C ASN A 144 5.18 -2.80 12.84
N ARG A 145 6.06 -2.93 13.86
CA ARG A 145 7.45 -3.38 13.66
C ARG A 145 7.52 -4.83 13.19
N VAL A 146 6.71 -5.71 13.78
CA VAL A 146 6.68 -7.13 13.44
C VAL A 146 6.07 -7.32 12.05
N LEU A 147 4.98 -6.61 11.74
CA LEU A 147 4.35 -6.65 10.42
C LEU A 147 5.30 -6.08 9.35
N GLY A 148 5.97 -4.96 9.62
CA GLY A 148 7.00 -4.42 8.73
C GLY A 148 8.07 -5.46 8.40
N LEU A 149 8.60 -6.14 9.41
CA LEU A 149 9.59 -7.21 9.23
C LEU A 149 9.04 -8.40 8.41
N VAL A 150 7.86 -8.91 8.77
CA VAL A 150 7.24 -10.06 8.10
C VAL A 150 6.96 -9.72 6.63
N VAL A 151 6.38 -8.55 6.36
CA VAL A 151 6.08 -8.10 4.99
C VAL A 151 7.38 -7.89 4.21
N THR A 152 8.41 -7.28 4.80
CA THR A 152 9.72 -7.17 4.14
C THR A 152 10.29 -8.53 3.77
N ILE A 153 10.21 -9.53 4.66
CA ILE A 153 10.67 -10.89 4.35
C ILE A 153 9.88 -11.46 3.17
N ILE A 154 8.56 -11.29 3.14
CA ILE A 154 7.71 -11.77 2.04
C ILE A 154 8.11 -11.12 0.71
N PHE A 155 8.26 -9.80 0.66
CA PHE A 155 8.69 -9.10 -0.57
C PHE A 155 10.12 -9.48 -0.98
N ILE A 156 11.03 -9.71 -0.03
CA ILE A 156 12.36 -10.25 -0.37
C ILE A 156 12.25 -11.67 -0.92
N MET A 157 11.37 -12.54 -0.39
CA MET A 157 11.19 -13.88 -0.94
C MET A 157 10.59 -13.85 -2.35
N THR A 158 9.72 -12.90 -2.69
CA THR A 158 9.19 -12.77 -4.05
C THR A 158 10.25 -12.33 -5.07
N THR A 159 11.39 -11.76 -4.64
CA THR A 159 12.55 -11.56 -5.53
C THR A 159 13.08 -12.88 -6.09
N MET A 160 12.92 -14.00 -5.37
CA MET A 160 13.32 -15.32 -5.87
C MET A 160 12.44 -15.78 -7.05
N LEU A 161 11.23 -15.23 -7.18
CA LEU A 161 10.29 -15.55 -8.26
C LEU A 161 10.41 -14.57 -9.43
N PHE A 162 10.52 -13.27 -9.14
CA PHE A 162 10.44 -12.19 -10.14
C PHE A 162 11.77 -11.49 -10.44
N GLY A 163 12.84 -11.82 -9.71
CA GLY A 163 14.17 -11.23 -9.91
C GLY A 163 14.23 -9.72 -9.67
N MET A 164 15.01 -9.02 -10.49
CA MET A 164 15.23 -7.57 -10.38
C MET A 164 13.95 -6.73 -10.58
N THR A 165 12.95 -7.28 -11.28
CA THR A 165 11.68 -6.60 -11.52
C THR A 165 10.93 -6.32 -10.22
N GLU A 166 11.02 -7.23 -9.25
CA GLU A 166 10.43 -7.02 -7.91
C GLU A 166 11.05 -5.79 -7.25
N ILE A 167 12.37 -5.72 -7.22
CA ILE A 167 13.12 -4.72 -6.46
C ILE A 167 12.88 -3.33 -7.05
N ILE A 168 12.93 -3.22 -8.37
CA ILE A 168 12.70 -1.95 -9.07
C ILE A 168 11.23 -1.53 -8.93
N GLY A 169 10.29 -2.46 -9.14
CA GLY A 169 8.86 -2.18 -9.09
C GLY A 169 8.34 -1.82 -7.70
N HIS A 170 8.91 -2.41 -6.66
CA HIS A 170 8.49 -2.22 -5.27
C HIS A 170 9.50 -1.47 -4.41
N PHE A 171 10.49 -0.80 -5.01
CA PHE A 171 11.55 -0.08 -4.29
C PHE A 171 10.99 0.85 -3.22
N MET A 172 9.96 1.64 -3.55
CA MET A 172 9.32 2.55 -2.60
C MET A 172 8.64 1.82 -1.45
N VAL A 173 8.03 0.65 -1.69
CA VAL A 173 7.42 -0.17 -0.65
C VAL A 173 8.50 -0.70 0.30
N HIS A 174 9.63 -1.19 -0.22
CA HIS A 174 10.78 -1.61 0.60
C HIS A 174 11.26 -0.50 1.53
N VAL A 175 11.39 0.73 1.02
CA VAL A 175 11.78 1.90 1.83
C VAL A 175 10.75 2.19 2.93
N VAL A 176 9.45 2.16 2.61
CA VAL A 176 8.38 2.38 3.59
C VAL A 176 8.38 1.32 4.68
N LEU A 177 8.55 0.04 4.33
CA LEU A 177 8.61 -1.05 5.31
C LEU A 177 9.85 -0.95 6.20
N LEU A 178 11.00 -0.54 5.67
CA LEU A 178 12.19 -0.25 6.48
C LEU A 178 11.93 0.88 7.49
N ILE A 179 11.23 1.94 7.08
CA ILE A 179 10.81 3.01 7.98
C ILE A 179 9.91 2.46 9.09
N PHE A 180 8.97 1.55 8.78
CA PHE A 180 8.11 0.93 9.80
C PHE A 180 8.89 0.09 10.81
N ILE A 181 9.93 -0.61 10.36
CA ILE A 181 10.81 -1.41 11.24
C ILE A 181 11.60 -0.50 12.19
N ILE A 182 12.21 0.57 11.65
CA ILE A 182 13.05 1.51 12.41
C ILE A 182 12.20 2.28 13.43
N GLU A 183 11.16 2.96 12.96
CA GLU A 183 10.31 3.79 13.81
C GLU A 183 9.61 2.91 14.86
N GLY A 184 8.93 1.85 14.42
CA GLY A 184 8.42 0.78 15.27
C GLY A 184 7.46 1.18 16.39
N VAL A 185 7.04 2.45 16.47
CA VAL A 185 6.14 2.96 17.48
C VAL A 185 4.76 3.20 16.87
N SER A 186 3.75 2.65 17.55
CA SER A 186 2.34 2.93 17.28
C SER A 186 2.03 4.32 17.83
N PHE A 187 2.31 5.37 17.04
CA PHE A 187 2.03 6.77 17.40
C PHE A 187 0.55 7.12 17.33
N TYR A 188 -0.27 6.19 16.88
CA TYR A 188 -1.70 6.33 16.97
C TYR A 188 -2.11 5.99 18.42
N ASN A 189 -2.98 6.78 19.04
CA ASN A 189 -3.92 6.16 19.96
C ASN A 189 -4.86 5.40 19.04
N PRO A 190 -4.71 4.06 18.85
CA PRO A 190 -5.64 3.34 18.00
C PRO A 190 -7.05 3.64 18.48
N PRO A 191 -8.05 3.67 17.59
CA PRO A 191 -9.42 4.01 17.99
C PRO A 191 -9.91 3.04 19.07
N ILE A 192 -9.29 1.85 19.11
CA ILE A 192 -9.28 0.88 20.19
C ILE A 192 -9.10 1.51 21.58
N LYS A 193 -8.14 2.41 21.79
CA LYS A 193 -7.91 3.08 23.08
C LYS A 193 -9.03 4.04 23.49
N MET A 194 -9.97 4.38 22.60
CA MET A 194 -11.21 5.07 22.99
C MET A 194 -12.11 4.16 23.85
N HIS A 195 -11.95 2.84 23.70
CA HIS A 195 -12.69 1.85 24.46
C HIS A 195 -11.92 1.43 25.72
N LYS A 196 -12.60 1.51 26.87
CA LYS A 196 -11.99 1.28 28.18
C LYS A 196 -11.78 -0.20 28.51
N THR A 197 -12.63 -1.09 27.98
CA THR A 197 -12.56 -2.53 28.27
C THR A 197 -11.92 -3.30 27.13
N LYS A 198 -11.21 -4.40 27.43
CA LYS A 198 -10.64 -5.29 26.41
C LYS A 198 -11.71 -5.91 25.50
N MET A 199 -12.92 -6.11 26.02
CA MET A 199 -14.03 -6.65 25.25
C MET A 199 -14.52 -5.65 24.20
N ASP A 200 -14.73 -4.39 24.59
CA ASP A 200 -15.14 -3.33 23.66
C ASP A 200 -14.09 -3.10 22.57
N GLN A 201 -12.81 -3.18 22.95
CA GLN A 201 -11.68 -3.12 22.02
C GLN A 201 -11.73 -4.25 20.99
N PHE A 202 -11.96 -5.49 21.44
CA PHE A 202 -12.08 -6.64 20.56
C PHE A 202 -13.30 -6.53 19.62
N ILE A 203 -14.46 -6.15 20.16
CA ILE A 203 -15.69 -5.95 19.38
C ILE A 203 -15.48 -4.86 18.33
N PHE A 204 -14.85 -3.73 18.69
CA PHE A 204 -14.55 -2.65 17.76
C PHE A 204 -13.66 -3.13 16.62
N VAL A 205 -12.55 -3.80 16.91
CA VAL A 205 -11.63 -4.32 15.87
C VAL A 205 -12.35 -5.32 14.97
N PHE A 206 -13.14 -6.23 15.54
CA PHE A 206 -13.88 -7.22 14.76
C PHE A 206 -14.92 -6.59 13.83
N LEU A 207 -15.75 -5.68 14.35
CA LEU A 207 -16.75 -4.98 13.53
C LEU A 207 -16.10 -4.07 12.50
N ASN A 208 -15.02 -3.39 12.85
CA ASN A 208 -14.28 -2.54 11.92
C ASN A 208 -13.61 -3.38 10.82
N PHE A 209 -13.06 -4.55 11.14
CA PHE A 209 -12.55 -5.50 10.14
C PHE A 209 -13.63 -5.88 9.14
N ILE A 210 -14.81 -6.30 9.61
CA ILE A 210 -15.94 -6.66 8.73
C ILE A 210 -16.38 -5.45 7.90
N PHE A 211 -16.43 -4.26 8.48
CA PHE A 211 -16.80 -3.04 7.77
C PHE A 211 -15.80 -2.71 6.65
N VAL A 212 -14.50 -2.73 6.93
CA VAL A 212 -13.45 -2.48 5.94
C VAL A 212 -13.52 -3.55 4.85
N LEU A 213 -13.57 -4.83 5.21
CA LEU A 213 -13.71 -5.93 4.26
C LEU A 213 -14.92 -5.76 3.34
N SER A 214 -16.10 -5.50 3.92
CA SER A 214 -17.34 -5.32 3.17
C SER A 214 -17.26 -4.11 2.24
N THR A 215 -16.62 -3.03 2.68
CA THR A 215 -16.43 -1.81 1.88
C THR A 215 -15.57 -2.09 0.65
N PHE A 216 -14.42 -2.74 0.83
CA PHE A 216 -13.52 -3.08 -0.27
C PHE A 216 -14.19 -4.03 -1.27
N VAL A 217 -14.85 -5.08 -0.77
CA VAL A 217 -15.59 -6.03 -1.61
C VAL A 217 -16.71 -5.33 -2.38
N LEU A 218 -17.46 -4.44 -1.75
CA LEU A 218 -18.53 -3.68 -2.41
C LEU A 218 -17.99 -2.74 -3.48
N ILE A 219 -16.88 -2.04 -3.22
CA ILE A 219 -16.24 -1.17 -4.22
C ILE A 219 -15.80 -2.00 -5.42
N TYR A 220 -15.13 -3.13 -5.21
CA TYR A 220 -14.75 -4.03 -6.29
C TYR A 220 -15.98 -4.48 -7.09
N TYR A 221 -16.97 -5.12 -6.48
CA TYR A 221 -18.14 -5.61 -7.23
C TYR A 221 -18.98 -4.50 -7.89
N ARG A 222 -18.84 -3.24 -7.46
CA ARG A 222 -19.56 -2.11 -8.06
C ARG A 222 -18.84 -1.52 -9.26
N PHE A 223 -17.51 -1.51 -9.25
CA PHE A 223 -16.70 -0.74 -10.21
C PHE A 223 -15.77 -1.60 -11.08
N ALA A 224 -15.58 -2.87 -10.73
CA ALA A 224 -14.77 -3.86 -11.43
C ALA A 224 -15.64 -4.73 -12.37
#